data_AF-A0A222F606-F1
#
_entry.id   AF-A0A222F606-F1
#
_cell.length_a   1.000
_cell.length_b   1.000
_cell.length_c   1.000
_cell.angle_alpha   90.00
_cell.angle_beta   90.00
_cell.angle_gamma   90.00
#
_symmetry.space_group_name_H-M   'P 1'
#
loop_
_entity.id
_entity.type
_entity.pdbx_description
1 polymer ?
#
loop_
_entity_poly.entity_id
_entity_poly.type
_entity_poly.pdbx_seq_one_letter_code
_entity_poly.pdbx_strand_id
1 'polypeptide(L)'
;MREERVGCRLVFLWLLSLMLCSVVPGTGAAQSKSFRLSAPEDLVNSGFLKHLLPRFSLKTQIRIELVDEGAPAEAALSASGAGQPVFEGLDRMWSLAVLDAENVHLARFTDWLASDVGQKTIGSFQPEGKPLFVAALGQQAAVEAVVLPGNAQEGEKLSVLHCGRCHMVNEATRMSTIGSSPSFAVMRSFSDWQARFEAFFVLKPHPAFTIIDGVTPPFDISRPSPIAPVEMTLEDLEAILAFVSQIPPADLGAPIQYQ
;
A
#
# COMPACT_ATOMS: atom_id res chain seq x y z
N MET A 1 62.01 70.34 -14.63
CA MET A 1 61.85 69.58 -15.88
C MET A 1 61.42 68.17 -15.55
N ARG A 2 60.29 67.75 -16.14
CA ARG A 2 59.74 66.39 -16.26
C ARG A 2 59.42 65.63 -14.97
N GLU A 3 58.16 65.39 -14.61
CA GLU A 3 57.03 64.72 -15.31
C GLU A 3 56.86 63.26 -14.86
N GLU A 4 55.63 63.00 -14.45
CA GLU A 4 54.86 61.77 -14.70
C GLU A 4 55.25 60.48 -13.99
N ARG A 5 54.42 60.10 -13.01
CA ARG A 5 53.63 58.84 -12.99
C ARG A 5 52.87 58.70 -11.67
N VAL A 6 51.73 59.39 -11.52
CA VAL A 6 50.81 59.14 -10.38
C VAL A 6 49.35 58.93 -10.83
N GLY A 7 49.07 58.90 -12.14
CA GLY A 7 47.70 58.95 -12.66
C GLY A 7 46.95 57.64 -12.92
N CYS A 8 47.58 56.46 -12.86
CA CYS A 8 46.98 55.26 -13.49
C CYS A 8 46.72 54.05 -12.56
N ARG A 9 47.02 54.13 -11.25
CA ARG A 9 46.80 53.01 -10.32
C ARG A 9 45.64 53.16 -9.35
N LEU A 10 45.12 54.37 -9.14
CA LEU A 10 44.06 54.60 -8.15
C LEU A 10 42.63 54.52 -8.70
N VAL A 11 42.42 54.64 -10.01
CA VAL A 11 41.06 54.55 -10.59
C VAL A 11 40.61 53.09 -10.78
N PHE A 12 41.54 52.16 -10.98
CA PHE A 12 41.22 50.74 -11.14
C PHE A 12 40.87 50.02 -9.83
N LEU A 13 41.21 50.60 -8.67
CA LEU A 13 40.90 50.03 -7.35
C LEU A 13 39.51 50.45 -6.83
N TRP A 14 38.88 51.46 -7.43
CA TRP A 14 37.54 51.90 -7.02
C TRP A 14 36.39 51.26 -7.82
N LEU A 15 36.66 50.65 -8.97
CA LEU A 15 35.67 49.89 -9.75
C LEU A 15 35.59 48.40 -9.39
N LEU A 16 36.53 47.89 -8.58
CA LEU A 16 36.45 46.52 -8.05
C LEU A 16 35.71 46.43 -6.70
N SER A 17 35.32 47.57 -6.12
CA SER A 17 34.65 47.65 -4.81
C SER A 17 33.11 47.71 -4.90
N LEU A 18 32.56 47.85 -6.12
CA LEU A 18 31.12 47.92 -6.36
C LEU A 18 30.52 46.68 -7.04
N MET A 19 31.27 45.57 -7.04
CA MET A 19 30.77 44.25 -7.43
C MET A 19 30.77 43.30 -6.23
N LEU A 20 30.41 43.84 -5.07
CA LEU A 20 29.94 43.06 -3.94
C LEU A 20 28.53 42.57 -4.29
N CYS A 21 28.47 41.59 -5.21
CA CYS A 21 27.28 40.81 -5.50
C CYS A 21 26.70 40.36 -4.17
N SER A 22 25.56 40.95 -3.87
CA SER A 22 24.68 40.62 -2.77
C SER A 22 24.20 39.18 -3.00
N VAL A 23 25.05 38.21 -2.66
CA VAL A 23 24.60 36.85 -2.41
C VAL A 23 23.85 36.94 -1.10
N VAL A 24 22.60 37.36 -1.17
CA VAL A 24 21.61 37.02 -0.15
C VAL A 24 21.65 35.50 -0.11
N PRO A 25 22.10 34.86 0.99
CA PRO A 25 21.83 33.45 1.14
C PRO A 25 20.31 33.38 1.18
N GLY A 26 19.71 32.94 0.07
CA GLY A 26 18.35 32.47 0.10
C GLY A 26 18.34 31.43 1.20
N THR A 27 17.68 31.75 2.30
CA THR A 27 17.23 30.75 3.26
C THR A 27 16.27 29.89 2.47
N GLY A 28 16.81 28.91 1.74
CA GLY A 28 16.07 27.75 1.34
C GLY A 28 15.57 27.20 2.66
N ALA A 29 14.32 27.50 2.98
CA ALA A 29 13.62 26.86 4.07
C ALA A 29 13.73 25.38 3.75
N ALA A 30 14.64 24.69 4.43
CA ALA A 30 14.58 23.26 4.51
C ALA A 30 13.20 22.99 5.10
N GLN A 31 12.24 22.65 4.25
CA GLN A 31 10.89 22.32 4.68
C GLN A 31 11.09 21.14 5.62
N SER A 32 11.00 21.41 6.92
CA SER A 32 11.21 20.40 7.92
C SER A 32 10.17 19.33 7.63
N LYS A 33 10.60 18.05 7.60
CA LYS A 33 9.68 16.92 7.46
C LYS A 33 8.84 16.82 8.72
N SER A 34 7.91 17.75 8.89
CA SER A 34 7.13 17.90 10.09
C SER A 34 5.83 18.64 9.81
N PHE A 35 4.85 18.43 10.67
CA PHE A 35 3.64 19.24 10.74
C PHE A 35 3.07 19.21 12.16
N ARG A 36 2.26 20.22 12.49
CA ARG A 36 1.52 20.28 13.76
C ARG A 36 0.14 19.65 13.62
N LEU A 37 -0.20 18.77 14.56
CA LEU A 37 -1.47 18.07 14.65
C LEU A 37 -2.19 18.50 15.93
N SER A 38 -3.34 19.15 15.78
CA SER A 38 -4.23 19.45 16.91
C SER A 38 -5.08 18.23 17.26
N ALA A 39 -5.21 17.92 18.54
CA ALA A 39 -6.02 16.81 19.02
C ALA A 39 -6.73 17.15 20.33
N PRO A 40 -8.00 16.72 20.51
CA PRO A 40 -8.75 16.90 21.75
C PRO A 40 -8.10 16.17 22.94
N GLU A 41 -8.30 16.71 24.14
CA GLU A 41 -7.63 16.22 25.36
C GLU A 41 -7.99 14.76 25.68
N ASP A 42 -9.23 14.34 25.45
CA ASP A 42 -9.67 12.97 25.68
C ASP A 42 -8.91 11.96 24.79
N LEU A 43 -8.66 12.31 23.53
CA LEU A 43 -7.86 11.52 22.62
C LEU A 43 -6.39 11.48 23.04
N VAL A 44 -5.83 12.60 23.50
CA VAL A 44 -4.45 12.64 24.01
C VAL A 44 -4.30 11.81 25.30
N ASN A 45 -5.26 11.94 26.22
CA ASN A 45 -5.27 11.25 27.51
C ASN A 45 -5.51 9.74 27.39
N SER A 46 -6.17 9.29 26.31
CA SER A 46 -6.32 7.86 26.02
C SER A 46 -4.99 7.13 25.82
N GLY A 47 -3.89 7.86 25.55
CA GLY A 47 -2.59 7.30 25.23
C GLY A 47 -2.47 6.76 23.80
N PHE A 48 -3.56 6.75 23.03
CA PHE A 48 -3.59 6.25 21.65
C PHE A 48 -2.60 6.97 20.74
N LEU A 49 -2.51 8.30 20.81
CA LEU A 49 -1.59 9.07 19.96
C LEU A 49 -0.11 8.79 20.29
N LYS A 50 0.21 8.45 21.54
CA LYS A 50 1.56 8.01 21.94
C LYS A 50 1.92 6.65 21.35
N HIS A 51 0.93 5.82 21.02
CA HIS A 51 1.13 4.56 20.30
C HIS A 51 1.18 4.77 18.78
N LEU A 52 0.28 5.58 18.24
CA LEU A 52 0.10 5.76 16.80
C LEU A 52 1.25 6.55 16.14
N LEU A 53 1.52 7.77 16.64
CA LEU A 53 2.39 8.72 15.94
C LEU A 53 3.85 8.26 15.81
N PRO A 54 4.48 7.66 16.84
CA PRO A 54 5.87 7.21 16.71
C PRO A 54 6.07 6.16 15.61
N ARG A 55 5.06 5.32 15.34
CA ARG A 55 5.13 4.27 14.30
C ARG A 55 5.12 4.87 12.90
N PHE A 56 4.28 5.88 12.67
CA PHE A 56 4.32 6.67 11.45
C PHE A 56 5.68 7.37 11.28
N SER A 57 6.14 8.09 12.31
CA SER A 57 7.38 8.85 12.28
C SER A 57 8.61 7.97 12.06
N LEU A 58 8.65 6.78 12.65
CA LEU A 58 9.77 5.84 12.49
C LEU A 58 9.94 5.39 11.04
N LYS A 59 8.83 5.11 10.33
CA LYS A 59 8.88 4.62 8.95
C LYS A 59 9.10 5.74 7.93
N THR A 60 8.55 6.92 8.19
CA THR A 60 8.51 8.02 7.21
C THR A 60 9.54 9.12 7.45
N GLN A 61 10.14 9.14 8.64
CA GLN A 61 10.98 10.24 9.14
C GLN A 61 10.27 11.60 9.20
N ILE A 62 8.93 11.61 9.18
CA ILE A 62 8.12 12.82 9.34
C ILE A 62 7.76 12.97 10.82
N ARG A 63 8.12 14.10 11.42
CA ARG A 63 7.82 14.42 12.82
C ARG A 63 6.43 15.02 12.94
N ILE A 64 5.67 14.56 13.92
CA ILE A 64 4.36 15.14 14.23
C ILE A 64 4.46 15.80 15.58
N GLU A 65 4.19 17.10 15.63
CA GLU A 65 4.11 17.86 16.87
C GLU A 65 2.64 17.94 17.29
N LEU A 66 2.31 17.37 18.45
CA LEU A 66 0.98 17.50 19.02
C LEU A 66 0.81 18.87 19.66
N VAL A 67 -0.29 19.54 19.33
CA VAL A 67 -0.69 20.81 19.93
C VAL A 67 -2.10 20.71 20.47
N ASP A 68 -2.43 21.58 21.41
CA ASP A 68 -3.75 21.61 22.05
C ASP A 68 -4.86 21.95 21.05
N GLU A 69 -6.10 21.60 21.41
CA GLU A 69 -7.28 21.94 20.63
C GLU A 69 -7.42 23.47 20.48
N GLY A 70 -7.58 23.94 19.24
CA GLY A 70 -7.69 25.37 18.93
C GLY A 70 -6.35 26.12 18.78
N ALA A 71 -5.21 25.48 19.05
CA ALA A 71 -3.91 26.03 18.70
C ALA A 71 -3.67 26.01 17.17
N PRO A 72 -2.84 26.90 16.61
CA PRO A 72 -2.50 26.87 15.19
C PRO A 72 -1.85 25.53 14.80
N ALA A 73 -2.53 24.76 13.96
CA ALA A 73 -2.12 23.46 13.48
C ALA A 73 -2.37 23.32 11.97
N GLU A 74 -1.68 22.37 11.36
CA GLU A 74 -1.79 22.10 9.91
C GLU A 74 -2.81 20.98 9.64
N ALA A 75 -3.07 20.15 10.64
CA ALA A 75 -4.21 19.23 10.67
C ALA A 75 -4.82 19.16 12.06
N ALA A 76 -6.10 18.78 12.14
CA ALA A 76 -6.82 18.61 13.38
C ALA A 76 -7.61 17.30 13.39
N LEU A 77 -7.51 16.55 14.49
CA LEU A 77 -8.42 15.44 14.79
C LEU A 77 -9.65 15.99 15.51
N SER A 78 -10.85 15.59 15.12
CA SER A 78 -12.07 16.05 15.77
C SER A 78 -13.17 14.99 15.75
N ALA A 79 -14.03 15.02 16.75
CA ALA A 79 -15.25 14.20 16.79
C ALA A 79 -16.48 14.92 16.20
N SER A 80 -16.35 16.20 15.82
CA SER A 80 -17.42 17.04 15.28
C SER A 80 -17.74 16.76 13.80
N GLY A 81 -17.05 15.79 13.18
CA GLY A 81 -17.26 15.40 11.78
C GLY A 81 -16.62 16.32 10.74
N ALA A 82 -15.80 17.29 11.17
CA ALA A 82 -15.02 18.09 10.24
C ALA A 82 -13.83 17.28 9.72
N GLY A 83 -13.81 17.00 8.41
CA GLY A 83 -12.71 16.30 7.72
C GLY A 83 -13.05 14.86 7.32
N GLN A 84 -12.01 14.08 7.03
CA GLN A 84 -12.13 12.69 6.60
C GLN A 84 -12.19 11.74 7.80
N PRO A 85 -13.16 10.81 7.89
CA PRO A 85 -13.20 9.79 8.94
C PRO A 85 -11.94 8.89 8.90
N VAL A 86 -11.30 8.70 10.05
CA VAL A 86 -10.04 7.93 10.16
C VAL A 86 -10.14 6.74 11.10
N PHE A 87 -10.81 6.88 12.24
CA PHE A 87 -11.02 5.79 13.20
C PHE A 87 -12.22 6.05 14.12
N GLU A 88 -12.76 4.98 14.68
CA GLU A 88 -13.76 4.99 15.74
C GLU A 88 -13.10 4.59 17.07
N GLY A 89 -13.53 5.21 18.16
CA GLY A 89 -13.10 4.85 19.52
C GLY A 89 -13.60 5.88 20.53
N LEU A 90 -13.67 5.50 21.81
CA LEU A 90 -14.32 6.33 22.85
C LEU A 90 -15.79 6.67 22.48
N ASP A 91 -16.49 5.67 21.93
CA ASP A 91 -17.89 5.72 21.48
C ASP A 91 -18.20 6.84 20.47
N ARG A 92 -17.22 7.23 19.66
CA ARG A 92 -17.38 8.27 18.63
C ARG A 92 -16.47 8.06 17.43
N MET A 93 -16.86 8.66 16.32
CA MET A 93 -16.06 8.70 15.09
C MET A 93 -15.11 9.90 15.12
N TRP A 94 -13.84 9.64 14.85
CA TRP A 94 -12.79 10.65 14.74
C TRP A 94 -12.49 10.92 13.28
N SER A 95 -12.48 12.19 12.92
CA SER A 95 -12.16 12.70 11.59
C SER A 95 -10.90 13.53 11.61
N LEU A 96 -10.10 13.45 10.55
CA LEU A 96 -8.92 14.26 10.31
C LEU A 96 -9.27 15.38 9.32
N ALA A 97 -9.21 16.62 9.79
CA ALA A 97 -9.30 17.82 8.95
C ALA A 97 -7.90 18.28 8.56
N VAL A 98 -7.66 18.48 7.27
CA VAL A 98 -6.46 19.15 6.75
C VAL A 98 -6.73 20.66 6.74
N LEU A 99 -5.99 21.41 7.54
CA LEU A 99 -6.15 22.87 7.69
C LEU A 99 -5.18 23.64 6.77
N ASP A 100 -4.00 23.06 6.50
CA ASP A 100 -3.03 23.60 5.56
C ASP A 100 -2.70 22.55 4.48
N ALA A 101 -3.32 22.68 3.31
CA ALA A 101 -3.15 21.74 2.20
C ALA A 101 -1.78 21.88 1.49
N GLU A 102 -0.99 22.92 1.78
CA GLU A 102 0.32 23.14 1.14
C GLU A 102 1.42 22.24 1.72
N ASN A 103 1.21 21.66 2.92
CA ASN A 103 2.14 20.70 3.49
C ASN A 103 1.99 19.31 2.87
N VAL A 104 2.88 18.98 1.93
CA VAL A 104 2.98 17.68 1.26
C VAL A 104 3.11 16.46 2.20
N HIS A 105 3.50 16.67 3.45
CA HIS A 105 3.64 15.59 4.44
C HIS A 105 2.30 15.15 5.05
N LEU A 106 1.26 16.00 5.01
CA LEU A 106 -0.07 15.65 5.51
C LEU A 106 -0.72 14.58 4.65
N ALA A 107 -0.60 14.67 3.32
CA ALA A 107 -1.10 13.64 2.40
C ALA A 107 -0.52 12.27 2.77
N ARG A 108 0.80 12.20 3.05
CA ARG A 108 1.45 10.95 3.47
C ARG A 108 0.91 10.40 4.78
N PHE A 109 0.52 11.26 5.73
CA PHE A 109 -0.07 10.83 6.98
C PHE A 109 -1.49 10.28 6.77
N THR A 110 -2.31 10.99 5.99
CA THR A 110 -3.67 10.55 5.62
C THR A 110 -3.63 9.22 4.86
N ASP A 111 -2.76 9.09 3.87
CA ASP A 111 -2.56 7.85 3.10
C ASP A 111 -2.11 6.70 4.00
N TRP A 112 -1.20 6.99 4.95
CA TRP A 112 -0.74 5.99 5.89
C TRP A 112 -1.84 5.51 6.84
N LEU A 113 -2.67 6.41 7.38
CA LEU A 113 -3.81 6.05 8.21
C LEU A 113 -4.80 5.15 7.47
N ALA A 114 -4.96 5.37 6.16
CA ALA A 114 -5.82 4.57 5.30
C ALA A 114 -5.22 3.21 4.89
N SER A 115 -3.89 3.06 4.93
CA SER A 115 -3.19 1.83 4.56
C SER A 115 -3.37 0.68 5.56
N ASP A 116 -3.21 -0.56 5.12
CA ASP A 116 -3.25 -1.76 5.98
C ASP A 116 -2.37 -1.65 7.22
N VAL A 117 -1.17 -1.07 7.07
CA VAL A 117 -0.24 -0.87 8.18
C VAL A 117 -0.79 0.13 9.20
N GLY A 118 -1.39 1.23 8.73
CA GLY A 118 -2.06 2.21 9.58
C GLY A 118 -3.25 1.59 10.30
N GLN A 119 -4.13 0.91 9.56
CA GLN A 119 -5.31 0.25 10.12
C GLN A 119 -4.98 -0.82 11.16
N LYS A 120 -4.00 -1.70 10.88
CA LYS A 120 -3.50 -2.69 11.85
C LYS A 120 -2.88 -2.00 13.08
N THR A 121 -2.17 -0.89 12.88
CA THR A 121 -1.59 -0.12 13.99
C THR A 121 -2.69 0.45 14.90
N ILE A 122 -3.76 0.99 14.33
CA ILE A 122 -4.93 1.49 15.07
C ILE A 122 -5.54 0.35 15.91
N GLY A 123 -5.88 -0.78 15.29
CA GLY A 123 -6.49 -1.93 15.97
C GLY A 123 -5.58 -2.66 16.96
N SER A 124 -4.26 -2.47 16.86
CA SER A 124 -3.28 -3.04 17.82
C SER A 124 -3.22 -2.27 19.15
N PHE A 125 -3.85 -1.10 19.25
CA PHE A 125 -3.92 -0.37 20.51
C PHE A 125 -4.95 -1.00 21.44
N GLN A 126 -4.45 -1.83 22.36
CA GLN A 126 -5.26 -2.65 23.26
C GLN A 126 -4.92 -2.40 24.73
N PRO A 127 -5.28 -1.22 25.29
CA PRO A 127 -5.22 -1.04 26.73
C PRO A 127 -6.10 -2.12 27.39
N GLU A 128 -5.58 -2.79 28.41
CA GLU A 128 -6.29 -3.88 29.11
C GLU A 128 -6.66 -5.10 28.23
N GLY A 129 -5.97 -5.27 27.09
CA GLY A 129 -6.15 -6.44 26.21
C GLY A 129 -7.40 -6.41 25.34
N LYS A 130 -8.09 -5.26 25.23
CA LYS A 130 -9.21 -5.05 24.32
C LYS A 130 -8.94 -3.87 23.38
N PRO A 131 -9.26 -3.97 22.08
CA PRO A 131 -9.09 -2.86 21.16
C PRO A 131 -9.99 -1.70 21.55
N LEU A 132 -9.39 -0.53 21.80
CA LEU A 132 -10.13 0.70 22.15
C LEU A 132 -10.46 1.55 20.93
N PHE A 133 -9.69 1.39 19.84
CA PHE A 133 -9.88 2.09 18.57
C PHE A 133 -9.92 1.11 17.41
N VAL A 134 -10.74 1.41 16.42
CA VAL A 134 -10.91 0.64 15.18
C VAL A 134 -10.78 1.61 14.00
N ALA A 135 -10.06 1.23 12.95
CA ALA A 135 -9.92 2.09 11.78
C ALA A 135 -11.27 2.28 11.09
N ALA A 136 -11.60 3.51 10.66
CA ALA A 136 -12.88 3.80 10.01
C ALA A 136 -12.98 3.14 8.62
N LEU A 137 -11.83 2.96 7.96
CA LEU A 137 -11.70 2.18 6.74
C LEU A 137 -11.55 0.67 6.99
N GLY A 138 -11.55 0.24 8.25
CA GLY A 138 -11.64 -1.17 8.67
C GLY A 138 -13.04 -1.77 8.48
N GLN A 139 -14.01 -0.96 8.05
CA GLN A 139 -15.17 -1.39 7.26
C GLN A 139 -14.90 -1.14 5.78
N GLN A 140 -13.77 -1.61 5.27
CA GLN A 140 -13.86 -2.33 4.00
C GLN A 140 -14.89 -3.39 4.28
N ALA A 141 -16.08 -3.21 3.68
CA ALA A 141 -17.06 -4.27 3.54
C ALA A 141 -16.28 -5.56 3.41
N ALA A 142 -16.49 -6.49 4.36
CA ALA A 142 -16.07 -7.86 4.18
C ALA A 142 -16.32 -8.12 2.71
N VAL A 143 -15.26 -8.27 1.90
CA VAL A 143 -15.37 -8.48 0.46
C VAL A 143 -16.41 -9.55 0.40
N GLU A 144 -17.62 -9.17 -0.03
CA GLU A 144 -18.77 -10.05 0.08
C GLU A 144 -18.30 -11.24 -0.70
N ALA A 145 -18.00 -12.32 0.02
CA ALA A 145 -17.26 -13.42 -0.55
C ALA A 145 -18.23 -13.87 -1.62
N VAL A 146 -17.92 -13.55 -2.88
CA VAL A 146 -18.73 -13.98 -4.00
C VAL A 146 -18.65 -15.48 -3.86
N VAL A 147 -19.71 -16.08 -3.33
CA VAL A 147 -19.80 -17.52 -3.15
C VAL A 147 -19.94 -18.03 -4.55
N LEU A 148 -18.79 -18.25 -5.20
CA LEU A 148 -18.76 -18.85 -6.51
C LEU A 148 -19.35 -20.26 -6.35
N PRO A 149 -20.26 -20.66 -7.25
CA PRO A 149 -20.79 -22.01 -7.23
C PRO A 149 -19.64 -23.00 -7.41
N GLY A 150 -19.65 -24.09 -6.65
CA GLY A 150 -18.63 -25.13 -6.72
C GLY A 150 -18.21 -25.68 -5.35
N ASN A 151 -17.62 -26.87 -5.34
CA ASN A 151 -17.12 -27.49 -4.12
C ASN A 151 -15.68 -27.04 -3.83
N ALA A 152 -15.52 -26.04 -2.96
CA ALA A 152 -14.20 -25.49 -2.61
C ALA A 152 -13.23 -26.53 -2.00
N GLN A 153 -13.72 -27.53 -1.26
CA GLN A 153 -12.85 -28.58 -0.72
C GLN A 153 -12.30 -29.49 -1.83
N GLU A 154 -13.12 -29.76 -2.85
CA GLU A 154 -12.65 -30.48 -4.03
C GLU A 154 -11.72 -29.60 -4.88
N GLY A 155 -12.06 -28.31 -5.01
CA GLY A 155 -11.25 -27.30 -5.67
C GLY A 155 -9.84 -27.19 -5.10
N GLU A 156 -9.68 -27.29 -3.78
CA GLU A 156 -8.36 -27.31 -3.15
C GLU A 156 -7.55 -28.53 -3.60
N LYS A 157 -8.14 -29.73 -3.57
CA LYS A 157 -7.46 -30.97 -3.98
C LYS A 157 -7.07 -30.91 -5.45
N LEU A 158 -7.98 -30.48 -6.32
CA LEU A 158 -7.75 -30.31 -7.75
C LEU A 158 -6.66 -29.27 -8.00
N SER A 159 -6.66 -28.15 -7.27
CA SER A 159 -5.61 -27.13 -7.35
C SER A 159 -4.24 -27.68 -6.96
N VAL A 160 -4.16 -28.46 -5.87
CA VAL A 160 -2.90 -29.11 -5.46
C VAL A 160 -2.44 -30.12 -6.52
N LEU A 161 -3.35 -30.93 -7.06
CA LEU A 161 -3.06 -31.94 -8.08
C LEU A 161 -2.56 -31.33 -9.38
N HIS A 162 -3.27 -30.34 -9.91
CA HIS A 162 -3.03 -29.77 -11.23
C HIS A 162 -2.01 -28.64 -11.22
N CYS A 163 -1.99 -27.83 -10.17
CA CYS A 163 -1.24 -26.57 -10.13
C CYS A 163 -0.08 -26.59 -9.12
N GLY A 164 -0.13 -27.47 -8.10
CA GLY A 164 0.79 -27.49 -6.96
C GLY A 164 2.27 -27.72 -7.30
N ARG A 165 2.54 -28.32 -8.47
CA ARG A 165 3.91 -28.47 -8.97
C ARG A 165 4.58 -27.12 -9.24
N CYS A 166 3.82 -26.13 -9.72
CA CYS A 166 4.35 -24.83 -10.17
C CYS A 166 3.93 -23.68 -9.26
N HIS A 167 2.73 -23.73 -8.70
CA HIS A 167 2.19 -22.68 -7.84
C HIS A 167 2.12 -23.14 -6.40
N MET A 168 2.43 -22.25 -5.45
CA MET A 168 2.03 -22.45 -4.07
C MET A 168 0.52 -22.22 -3.96
N VAL A 169 -0.22 -23.31 -3.82
CA VAL A 169 -1.68 -23.36 -3.75
C VAL A 169 -2.15 -23.06 -2.33
N ASN A 170 -1.54 -23.73 -1.36
CA ASN A 170 -1.76 -23.58 0.08
C ASN A 170 -0.42 -23.74 0.82
N GLU A 171 -0.45 -23.60 2.15
CA GLU A 171 0.77 -23.69 2.98
C GLU A 171 1.46 -25.07 2.86
N ALA A 172 0.70 -26.15 2.67
CA ALA A 172 1.25 -27.49 2.50
C ALA A 172 2.12 -27.62 1.23
N THR A 173 1.80 -26.87 0.17
CA THR A 173 2.58 -26.87 -1.09
C THR A 173 3.78 -25.92 -1.09
N ARG A 174 3.98 -25.12 -0.04
CA ARG A 174 5.02 -24.06 0.03
C ARG A 174 6.43 -24.58 -0.28
N MET A 175 6.76 -25.79 0.16
CA MET A 175 8.10 -26.38 0.03
C MET A 175 8.23 -27.37 -1.14
N SER A 176 7.15 -27.65 -1.86
CA SER A 176 7.12 -28.65 -2.94
C SER A 176 6.97 -28.05 -4.33
N THR A 177 6.82 -26.73 -4.43
CA THR A 177 6.59 -26.00 -5.68
C THR A 177 7.88 -25.39 -6.26
N ILE A 178 7.89 -25.02 -7.55
CA ILE A 178 9.11 -24.49 -8.22
C ILE A 178 9.56 -23.11 -7.71
N GLY A 179 8.70 -22.38 -7.00
CA GLY A 179 9.00 -21.09 -6.38
C GLY A 179 9.15 -19.89 -7.34
N SER A 180 9.25 -20.12 -8.65
CA SER A 180 9.38 -19.07 -9.68
C SER A 180 8.05 -18.60 -10.29
N SER A 181 6.94 -19.27 -9.98
CA SER A 181 5.58 -18.84 -10.38
C SER A 181 4.85 -18.20 -9.21
N PRO A 182 3.94 -17.24 -9.44
CA PRO A 182 3.21 -16.57 -8.36
C PRO A 182 2.34 -17.58 -7.59
N SER A 183 2.23 -17.42 -6.27
CA SER A 183 1.30 -18.22 -5.47
C SER A 183 -0.16 -17.88 -5.78
N PHE A 184 -1.09 -18.73 -5.36
CA PHE A 184 -2.52 -18.43 -5.46
C PHE A 184 -2.89 -17.17 -4.68
N ALA A 185 -2.34 -16.99 -3.47
CA ALA A 185 -2.52 -15.78 -2.69
C ALA A 185 -1.98 -14.52 -3.40
N VAL A 186 -0.84 -14.60 -4.10
CA VAL A 186 -0.33 -13.49 -4.93
C VAL A 186 -1.28 -13.20 -6.08
N MET A 187 -1.75 -14.23 -6.81
CA MET A 187 -2.71 -14.02 -7.90
C MET A 187 -4.03 -13.43 -7.41
N ARG A 188 -4.46 -13.75 -6.18
CA ARG A 188 -5.65 -13.16 -5.55
C ARG A 188 -5.52 -11.67 -5.25
N SER A 189 -4.31 -11.13 -5.19
CA SER A 189 -4.09 -9.69 -5.02
C SER A 189 -4.38 -8.87 -6.28
N PHE A 190 -4.51 -9.50 -7.46
CA PHE A 190 -4.78 -8.79 -8.71
C PHE A 190 -6.24 -8.34 -8.75
N SER A 191 -6.48 -7.11 -9.23
CA SER A 191 -7.84 -6.56 -9.34
C SER A 191 -8.73 -7.34 -10.31
N ASP A 192 -8.13 -8.02 -11.29
CA ASP A 192 -8.78 -8.83 -12.33
C ASP A 192 -8.64 -10.34 -12.08
N TRP A 193 -8.30 -10.78 -10.86
CA TRP A 193 -8.02 -12.18 -10.55
C TRP A 193 -9.15 -13.12 -11.01
N GLN A 194 -10.41 -12.75 -10.75
CA GLN A 194 -11.56 -13.60 -11.04
C GLN A 194 -11.68 -13.85 -12.54
N ALA A 195 -11.62 -12.78 -13.34
CA ALA A 195 -11.65 -12.87 -14.80
C ALA A 195 -10.49 -13.72 -15.35
N ARG A 196 -9.31 -13.66 -14.73
CA ARG A 196 -8.16 -14.48 -15.14
C ARG A 196 -8.35 -15.96 -14.90
N PHE A 197 -8.95 -16.35 -13.77
CA PHE A 197 -9.24 -17.75 -13.48
C PHE A 197 -10.46 -18.26 -14.27
N GLU A 198 -11.51 -17.46 -14.43
CA GLU A 198 -12.69 -17.84 -15.22
C GLU A 198 -12.35 -18.02 -16.71
N ALA A 199 -11.53 -17.13 -17.25
CA ALA A 199 -11.07 -17.20 -18.63
C ALA A 199 -9.77 -18.01 -18.79
N PHE A 200 -9.40 -18.87 -17.82
CA PHE A 200 -8.11 -19.56 -17.79
C PHE A 200 -7.80 -20.32 -19.10
N PHE A 201 -8.81 -20.97 -19.68
CA PHE A 201 -8.69 -21.71 -20.95
C PHE A 201 -8.70 -20.82 -22.21
N VAL A 202 -9.12 -19.56 -22.08
CA VAL A 202 -9.06 -18.55 -23.15
C VAL A 202 -7.73 -17.82 -23.11
N LEU A 203 -7.31 -17.36 -21.92
CA LEU A 203 -6.04 -16.69 -21.70
C LEU A 203 -4.86 -17.63 -21.87
N LYS A 204 -5.07 -18.94 -21.65
CA LYS A 204 -4.11 -20.02 -21.86
C LYS A 204 -2.72 -19.68 -21.31
N PRO A 205 -2.58 -19.48 -19.98
CA PRO A 205 -1.28 -19.11 -19.41
C PRO A 205 -0.20 -20.18 -19.63
N HIS A 206 -0.60 -21.44 -19.80
CA HIS A 206 0.30 -22.57 -20.11
C HIS A 206 -0.31 -23.48 -21.19
N PRO A 207 -0.35 -23.04 -22.46
CA PRO A 207 -1.05 -23.73 -23.54
C PRO A 207 -0.38 -25.05 -23.93
N ALA A 208 0.91 -25.19 -23.61
CA ALA A 208 1.71 -26.33 -24.03
C ALA A 208 1.39 -27.62 -23.26
N PHE A 209 0.69 -27.53 -22.13
CA PHE A 209 0.44 -28.69 -21.25
C PHE A 209 -0.89 -28.62 -20.50
N THR A 210 -1.84 -27.79 -20.94
CA THR A 210 -3.16 -27.68 -20.31
C THR A 210 -4.26 -28.02 -21.32
N ILE A 211 -5.19 -28.90 -20.94
CA ILE A 211 -6.40 -29.23 -21.69
C ILE A 211 -7.61 -29.09 -20.75
N ILE A 212 -8.63 -28.37 -21.21
CA ILE A 212 -9.98 -28.43 -20.65
C ILE A 212 -10.81 -29.35 -21.54
N ASP A 213 -11.30 -30.45 -20.97
CA ASP A 213 -12.10 -31.42 -21.70
C ASP A 213 -13.38 -30.78 -22.26
N GLY A 214 -13.72 -31.13 -23.50
CA GLY A 214 -14.84 -30.55 -24.24
C GLY A 214 -14.69 -29.07 -24.66
N VAL A 215 -13.61 -28.39 -24.29
CA VAL A 215 -13.43 -26.94 -24.54
C VAL A 215 -12.19 -26.64 -25.38
N THR A 216 -11.02 -27.15 -24.99
CA THR A 216 -9.78 -26.92 -25.73
C THR A 216 -9.48 -28.09 -26.67
N PRO A 217 -8.94 -27.84 -27.87
CA PRO A 217 -8.52 -28.92 -28.75
C PRO A 217 -7.39 -29.74 -28.11
N PRO A 218 -7.24 -31.03 -28.49
CA PRO A 218 -6.10 -31.83 -28.06
C PRO A 218 -4.78 -31.24 -28.58
N PHE A 219 -3.66 -31.64 -27.97
CA PHE A 219 -2.34 -31.25 -28.46
C PHE A 219 -2.11 -31.73 -29.89
N ASP A 220 -1.42 -30.90 -30.68
CA ASP A 220 -0.94 -31.30 -32.00
C ASP A 220 0.03 -32.49 -31.84
N ILE A 221 -0.15 -33.54 -32.64
CA ILE A 221 0.70 -34.74 -32.61
C ILE A 221 2.18 -34.42 -32.88
N SER A 222 2.47 -33.36 -33.64
CA SER A 222 3.82 -32.88 -33.91
C SER A 222 4.41 -32.03 -32.77
N ARG A 223 3.58 -31.65 -31.78
CA ARG A 223 3.96 -30.84 -30.62
C ARG A 223 3.27 -31.38 -29.35
N PRO A 224 3.61 -32.61 -28.92
CA PRO A 224 3.05 -33.17 -27.69
C PRO A 224 3.45 -32.33 -26.48
N SER A 225 2.69 -32.46 -25.40
CA SER A 225 2.99 -31.78 -24.14
C SER A 225 4.39 -32.14 -23.63
N PRO A 226 5.20 -31.16 -23.21
CA PRO A 226 6.56 -31.40 -22.73
C PRO A 226 6.61 -32.03 -21.33
N ILE A 227 5.49 -32.05 -20.62
CA ILE A 227 5.33 -32.62 -19.27
C ILE A 227 4.00 -33.38 -19.18
N ALA A 228 3.79 -34.09 -18.07
CA ALA A 228 2.47 -34.67 -17.76
C ALA A 228 1.39 -33.56 -17.84
N PRO A 229 0.42 -33.67 -18.76
CA PRO A 229 -0.58 -32.64 -18.96
C PRO A 229 -1.44 -32.40 -17.73
N VAL A 230 -1.92 -31.17 -17.63
CA VAL A 230 -3.02 -30.79 -16.77
C VAL A 230 -4.29 -30.96 -17.59
N GLU A 231 -5.03 -32.01 -17.30
CA GLU A 231 -6.32 -32.32 -17.92
C GLU A 231 -7.40 -32.16 -16.86
N MET A 232 -8.41 -31.33 -17.12
CA MET A 232 -9.51 -31.09 -16.21
C MET A 232 -10.79 -30.74 -16.99
N THR A 233 -11.94 -30.88 -16.36
CA THR A 233 -13.24 -30.48 -16.93
C THR A 233 -13.58 -29.03 -16.58
N LEU A 234 -14.68 -28.50 -17.12
CA LEU A 234 -15.22 -27.22 -16.65
C LEU A 234 -15.71 -27.28 -15.20
N GLU A 235 -16.26 -28.41 -14.76
CA GLU A 235 -16.71 -28.60 -13.38
C GLU A 235 -15.53 -28.58 -12.39
N ASP A 236 -14.39 -29.18 -12.79
CA ASP A 236 -13.15 -29.08 -12.01
C ASP A 236 -12.66 -27.64 -11.90
N LEU A 237 -12.73 -26.88 -13.01
CA LEU A 237 -12.37 -25.46 -13.02
C LEU A 237 -13.29 -24.62 -12.12
N GLU A 238 -14.60 -24.90 -12.12
CA GLU A 238 -15.56 -24.26 -11.21
C GLU A 238 -15.25 -24.57 -9.75
N ALA A 239 -14.91 -25.82 -9.41
CA ALA A 239 -14.47 -26.17 -8.06
C ALA A 239 -13.20 -25.42 -7.66
N ILE A 240 -12.20 -25.36 -8.55
CA ILE A 240 -10.96 -24.58 -8.35
C ILE A 240 -11.27 -23.09 -8.13
N LEU A 241 -12.17 -22.50 -8.92
CA LEU A 241 -12.63 -21.12 -8.76
C LEU A 241 -13.28 -20.88 -7.40
N ALA A 242 -14.16 -21.78 -6.96
CA ALA A 242 -14.79 -21.73 -5.65
C ALA A 242 -13.75 -21.75 -4.52
N PHE A 243 -12.72 -22.59 -4.63
CA PHE A 243 -11.59 -22.60 -3.70
C PHE A 243 -10.78 -21.29 -3.72
N VAL A 244 -10.36 -20.85 -4.90
CA VAL A 244 -9.52 -19.65 -5.10
C VAL A 244 -10.21 -18.40 -4.57
N SER A 245 -11.54 -18.29 -4.71
CA SER A 245 -12.32 -17.16 -4.19
C SER A 245 -12.15 -16.94 -2.68
N GLN A 246 -11.98 -18.02 -1.93
CA GLN A 246 -11.85 -18.02 -0.46
C GLN A 246 -10.42 -17.78 0.02
N ILE A 247 -9.43 -17.80 -0.87
CA ILE A 247 -8.04 -17.56 -0.51
C ILE A 247 -7.86 -16.06 -0.22
N PRO A 248 -7.35 -15.68 0.97
CA PRO A 248 -7.00 -14.30 1.26
C PRO A 248 -5.93 -13.79 0.28
N PRO A 249 -6.07 -12.56 -0.25
CA PRO A 249 -5.01 -11.97 -1.08
C PRO A 249 -3.73 -11.79 -0.26
N ALA A 250 -2.58 -12.01 -0.90
CA ALA A 250 -1.29 -11.76 -0.27
C ALA A 250 -1.10 -10.26 0.01
N ASP A 251 -0.55 -9.95 1.18
CA ASP A 251 -0.10 -8.61 1.54
C ASP A 251 1.25 -8.35 0.84
N LEU A 252 1.19 -7.59 -0.26
CA LEU A 252 2.37 -7.24 -1.07
C LEU A 252 2.98 -5.89 -0.66
N GLY A 253 2.41 -5.21 0.34
CA GLY A 253 2.75 -3.85 0.69
C GLY A 253 2.30 -2.84 -0.37
N ALA A 254 3.14 -2.56 -1.37
CA ALA A 254 2.80 -1.61 -2.44
C ALA A 254 2.11 -2.34 -3.63
N PRO A 255 1.22 -1.67 -4.38
CA PRO A 255 0.62 -2.26 -5.59
C PRO A 255 1.71 -2.69 -6.58
N ILE A 256 1.55 -3.88 -7.17
CA ILE A 256 2.47 -4.38 -8.22
C ILE A 256 2.44 -3.39 -9.39
N GLN A 257 3.59 -2.81 -9.69
CA GLN A 257 3.79 -1.98 -10.87
C GLN A 257 4.01 -2.90 -12.08
N TYR A 258 3.19 -2.77 -13.10
CA TYR A 258 3.41 -3.46 -14.37
C TYR A 258 4.65 -2.86 -15.07
N GLN A 259 5.56 -3.73 -15.54
CA GLN A 259 6.65 -3.35 -16.45
C GLN A 259 6.20 -3.55 -17.90
#